data_AF-A0A7J3TCN4-F1
#
_entry.id   AF-A0A7J3TCN4-F1
#
_cell.length_a   1.000
_cell.length_b   1.000
_cell.length_c   1.000
_cell.angle_alpha   90.00
_cell.angle_beta   90.00
_cell.angle_gamma   90.00
#
_symmetry.space_group_name_H-M   'P 1'
#
loop_
_entity.id
_entity.type
_entity.pdbx_description
1 polymer ?
#
loop_
_entity_poly.entity_id
_entity_poly.type
_entity_poly.pdbx_seq_one_letter_code
_entity_poly.pdbx_strand_id
1 'polypeptide(L)'
;MYRAVYRGVKKLRKVFSLKADNKAETGIGTLIIFIAMVLVAAVAATVLINTAGSLQQRATSTGSQTTNQVSTGLIIQSIYGMDNNKTSPESGTLNWTAIYVTLNTGSSPVDLSNVTLSLEYHGQLASLKYNSTATNAIFAVDTSGTSNVFSVLTAPVGKNSTGKAIELKNLTTSSNFAIVVIRDPSHSLTSSHPVLTTGSEVVLLVNTSAVFGGLQQGQSVTGQVTPSVGSPGIIQFTTPSAYTETVMELQ
;
A
#
# COMPACT_ATOMS: atom_id res chain seq x y z
N MET A 1 -90.82 34.61 -49.57
CA MET A 1 -90.10 33.40 -49.11
C MET A 1 -88.57 33.52 -49.08
N TYR A 2 -87.91 34.22 -50.01
CA TYR A 2 -86.43 34.25 -50.12
C TYR A 2 -85.63 34.89 -48.94
N ARG A 3 -86.21 35.84 -48.19
CA ARG A 3 -85.51 36.54 -47.09
C ARG A 3 -85.36 35.71 -45.79
N ALA A 4 -86.24 34.73 -45.55
CA ALA A 4 -86.19 33.89 -44.35
C ALA A 4 -85.07 32.85 -44.44
N VAL A 5 -84.90 32.24 -45.63
CA VAL A 5 -83.84 31.27 -45.94
C VAL A 5 -82.45 31.91 -45.81
N TYR A 6 -82.27 33.12 -46.33
CA TYR A 6 -80.98 33.84 -46.27
C TYR A 6 -80.57 34.20 -44.83
N ARG A 7 -81.53 34.53 -43.96
CA ARG A 7 -81.28 34.76 -42.53
C ARG A 7 -80.92 33.45 -41.80
N GLY A 8 -81.55 32.34 -42.16
CA GLY A 8 -81.21 31.00 -41.64
C GLY A 8 -79.78 30.58 -41.99
N VAL A 9 -79.38 30.74 -43.25
CA VAL A 9 -78.02 30.40 -43.74
C VAL A 9 -76.94 31.27 -43.08
N LYS A 10 -77.19 32.56 -42.85
CA LYS A 10 -76.24 33.46 -42.15
C LYS A 10 -76.09 33.10 -40.66
N LYS A 11 -77.17 32.60 -40.02
CA LYS A 11 -77.14 32.11 -38.63
C LYS A 11 -76.38 30.79 -38.55
N LEU A 12 -76.61 29.86 -39.48
CA LEU A 12 -75.87 28.59 -39.62
C LEU A 12 -74.37 28.79 -39.87
N ARG A 13 -73.98 29.73 -40.76
CA ARG A 13 -72.56 30.10 -40.97
C ARG A 13 -71.88 30.65 -39.72
N LYS A 14 -72.63 31.29 -38.82
CA LYS A 14 -72.09 31.86 -37.57
C LYS A 14 -71.91 30.79 -36.49
N VAL A 15 -72.75 29.74 -36.49
CA VAL A 15 -72.64 28.58 -35.59
C VAL A 15 -71.54 27.61 -36.04
N PHE A 16 -71.33 27.46 -37.36
CA PHE A 16 -70.22 26.68 -37.93
C PHE A 16 -68.92 27.49 -38.15
N SER A 17 -68.90 28.77 -37.78
CA SER A 17 -67.67 29.59 -37.81
C SER A 17 -66.85 29.28 -36.55
N LEU A 18 -66.15 28.15 -36.56
CA LEU A 18 -65.09 27.85 -35.60
C LEU A 18 -63.96 28.87 -35.80
N LYS A 19 -64.07 30.03 -35.16
CA LYS A 19 -62.94 30.94 -35.05
C LYS A 19 -61.94 30.25 -34.13
N ALA A 20 -60.78 29.86 -34.67
CA ALA A 20 -59.65 29.45 -33.87
C ALA A 20 -59.39 30.55 -32.83
N ASP A 21 -59.47 30.18 -31.56
CA ASP A 21 -59.27 31.13 -30.47
C ASP A 21 -57.77 31.30 -30.30
N ASN A 22 -57.19 32.27 -31.03
CA ASN A 22 -55.73 32.49 -31.08
C ASN A 22 -55.11 32.64 -29.67
N LYS A 23 -55.91 33.04 -28.66
CA LYS A 23 -55.51 33.08 -27.24
C LYS A 23 -55.33 31.68 -26.65
N ALA A 24 -56.26 30.76 -26.92
CA ALA A 24 -56.16 29.36 -26.49
C ALA A 24 -55.01 28.64 -27.21
N GLU A 25 -54.81 28.91 -28.51
CA GLU A 25 -53.70 28.37 -29.29
C GLU A 25 -52.32 28.83 -28.77
N THR A 26 -52.18 30.13 -28.48
CA THR A 26 -50.94 30.68 -27.90
C THR A 26 -50.67 30.10 -26.50
N GLY A 27 -51.71 29.88 -25.69
CA GLY A 27 -51.60 29.29 -24.36
C GLY A 27 -51.18 27.81 -24.37
N ILE A 28 -51.63 27.04 -25.36
CA ILE A 28 -51.18 25.65 -25.54
C ILE A 28 -49.71 25.64 -25.97
N GLY A 29 -49.30 26.55 -26.86
CA GLY A 29 -47.91 26.71 -27.27
C GLY A 29 -46.95 27.02 -26.11
N THR A 30 -47.34 27.93 -25.20
CA THR A 30 -46.53 28.25 -24.02
C THR A 30 -46.45 27.10 -23.03
N LEU A 31 -47.52 26.32 -22.83
CA LEU A 31 -47.50 25.13 -21.99
C LEU A 31 -46.56 24.04 -22.55
N ILE A 32 -46.54 23.84 -23.87
CA ILE A 32 -45.64 22.87 -24.51
C ILE A 32 -44.17 23.27 -24.28
N ILE A 33 -43.83 24.55 -24.51
CA ILE A 33 -42.47 25.06 -24.29
C ILE A 33 -42.08 24.96 -22.81
N PHE A 34 -43.02 25.26 -21.91
CA PHE A 34 -42.78 25.18 -20.47
C PHE A 34 -42.41 23.74 -20.06
N ILE A 35 -43.18 22.74 -20.50
CA ILE A 35 -42.88 21.34 -20.22
C ILE A 35 -41.54 20.94 -20.85
N ALA A 36 -41.29 21.32 -22.11
CA ALA A 36 -40.04 21.01 -22.79
C ALA A 36 -38.81 21.60 -22.06
N MET A 37 -38.89 22.86 -21.62
CA MET A 37 -37.82 23.53 -20.89
C MET A 37 -37.54 22.85 -19.55
N VAL A 38 -38.59 22.45 -18.82
CA VAL A 38 -38.45 21.75 -17.54
C VAL A 38 -37.77 20.38 -17.74
N LEU A 39 -38.12 19.64 -18.79
CA LEU A 39 -37.49 18.35 -19.09
C LEU A 39 -36.01 18.49 -19.47
N VAL A 40 -35.66 19.47 -20.30
CA VAL A 40 -34.26 19.75 -20.65
C VAL A 40 -33.46 20.18 -19.41
N ALA A 41 -34.03 21.04 -18.57
CA ALA A 41 -33.40 21.47 -17.33
C ALA A 41 -33.18 20.28 -16.36
N ALA A 42 -34.13 19.35 -16.28
CA ALA A 42 -34.00 18.16 -15.45
C ALA A 42 -32.83 17.26 -15.90
N VAL A 43 -32.74 16.97 -17.21
CA VAL A 43 -31.63 16.16 -17.77
C VAL A 43 -30.28 16.85 -17.55
N ALA A 44 -30.21 18.17 -17.82
CA ALA A 44 -29.00 18.95 -17.61
C ALA A 44 -28.56 18.96 -16.13
N ALA A 45 -29.51 19.11 -15.19
CA ALA A 45 -29.24 19.04 -13.75
C ALA A 45 -28.72 17.67 -13.34
N THR A 46 -29.31 16.57 -13.83
CA THR A 46 -28.83 15.22 -13.54
C THR A 46 -27.40 15.00 -14.00
N VAL A 47 -27.05 15.42 -15.22
CA VAL A 47 -25.67 15.29 -15.75
C VAL A 47 -24.69 16.14 -14.93
N LEU A 48 -25.09 17.36 -14.57
CA LEU A 48 -24.26 18.25 -13.76
C LEU A 48 -23.97 17.66 -12.39
N ILE A 49 -25.00 17.16 -11.69
CA ILE A 49 -24.86 16.54 -10.37
C ILE A 49 -24.01 15.28 -10.44
N ASN A 50 -24.23 14.42 -11.44
CA ASN A 50 -23.45 13.19 -11.59
C ASN A 50 -21.97 13.48 -11.87
N THR A 51 -21.71 14.46 -12.74
CA THR A 51 -20.33 14.89 -13.05
C THR A 51 -19.65 15.46 -11.82
N ALA A 52 -20.33 16.38 -11.11
CA ALA A 52 -19.81 16.97 -9.87
C ALA A 52 -19.56 15.92 -8.78
N GLY A 53 -20.48 14.96 -8.62
CA GLY A 53 -20.33 13.86 -7.66
C GLY A 53 -19.13 12.97 -7.99
N SER A 54 -18.97 12.57 -9.25
CA SER A 54 -17.81 11.76 -9.69
C SER A 54 -16.48 12.50 -9.49
N LEU A 55 -16.45 13.81 -9.78
CA LEU A 55 -15.27 14.66 -9.58
C LEU A 55 -14.94 14.79 -8.10
N GLN A 56 -15.95 14.96 -7.24
CA GLN A 56 -15.78 15.05 -5.79
C GLN A 56 -15.23 13.73 -5.20
N GLN A 57 -15.78 12.58 -5.61
CA GLN A 57 -15.28 11.28 -5.15
C GLN A 57 -13.81 11.07 -5.56
N ARG A 58 -13.46 11.42 -6.80
CA ARG A 58 -12.07 11.36 -7.26
C ARG A 58 -11.18 12.34 -6.49
N ALA A 59 -11.62 13.58 -6.29
CA ALA A 59 -10.86 14.58 -5.55
C ALA A 59 -10.56 14.12 -4.11
N THR A 60 -11.54 13.54 -3.42
CA THR A 60 -11.34 12.99 -2.07
C THR A 60 -10.40 11.79 -2.08
N SER A 61 -10.61 10.84 -2.99
CA SER A 61 -9.74 9.65 -3.09
C SER A 61 -8.30 10.02 -3.42
N THR A 62 -8.09 10.91 -4.39
CA THR A 62 -6.75 11.40 -4.76
C THR A 62 -6.14 12.19 -3.61
N GLY A 63 -6.88 13.08 -2.95
CA GLY A 63 -6.39 13.83 -1.80
C GLY A 63 -5.92 12.93 -0.65
N SER A 64 -6.70 11.91 -0.31
CA SER A 64 -6.31 10.91 0.70
C SER A 64 -5.09 10.09 0.27
N GLN A 65 -5.06 9.61 -0.99
CA GLN A 65 -3.94 8.83 -1.50
C GLN A 65 -2.65 9.64 -1.57
N THR A 66 -2.69 10.89 -2.02
CA THR A 66 -1.51 11.76 -2.07
C THR A 66 -1.02 12.11 -0.68
N THR A 67 -1.93 12.35 0.27
CA THR A 67 -1.56 12.59 1.67
C THR A 67 -0.85 11.38 2.25
N ASN A 68 -1.40 10.18 2.07
CA ASN A 68 -0.78 8.94 2.52
C ASN A 68 0.57 8.68 1.83
N GLN A 69 0.71 9.04 0.56
CA GLN A 69 1.95 8.84 -0.21
C GLN A 69 3.10 9.74 0.27
N VAL A 70 2.80 10.95 0.79
CA VAL A 70 3.84 11.86 1.27
C VAL A 70 4.07 11.77 2.78
N SER A 71 3.04 11.38 3.56
CA SER A 71 3.15 11.28 5.01
C SER A 71 3.71 9.94 5.48
N THR A 72 3.50 8.87 4.71
CA THR A 72 3.97 7.52 5.06
C THR A 72 5.44 7.37 4.67
N GLY A 73 6.24 6.82 5.57
CA GLY A 73 7.64 6.49 5.30
C GLY A 73 8.20 5.49 6.27
N LEU A 74 9.13 4.67 5.79
CA LEU A 74 9.92 3.77 6.62
C LEU A 74 11.26 4.42 6.95
N ILE A 75 11.68 4.31 8.21
CA ILE A 75 12.97 4.77 8.69
C ILE A 75 13.79 3.57 9.10
N ILE A 76 15.06 3.58 8.71
CA ILE A 76 16.05 2.59 9.10
C ILE A 76 16.85 3.20 10.24
N GLN A 77 16.82 2.56 11.41
CA GLN A 77 17.45 3.09 12.61
C GLN A 77 18.90 2.65 12.74
N SER A 78 19.12 1.34 12.67
CA SER A 78 20.43 0.73 12.84
C SER A 78 20.52 -0.55 12.02
N ILE A 79 21.74 -0.92 11.64
CA ILE A 79 22.02 -2.14 10.89
C ILE A 79 23.12 -2.90 11.59
N TYR A 80 22.88 -4.18 11.85
CA TYR A 80 23.85 -5.07 12.46
C TYR A 80 24.15 -6.25 11.53
N GLY A 81 25.40 -6.68 11.50
CA GLY A 81 25.85 -7.89 10.82
C GLY A 81 26.23 -8.97 11.82
N MET A 82 25.96 -10.23 11.50
CA MET A 82 26.47 -11.37 12.24
C MET A 82 27.42 -12.22 11.40
N ASP A 83 28.58 -12.55 11.98
CA ASP A 83 29.52 -13.55 11.47
C ASP A 83 29.38 -14.84 12.28
N ASN A 84 29.15 -15.97 11.60
CA ASN A 84 29.02 -17.27 12.23
C ASN A 84 30.38 -17.95 12.47
N ASN A 85 31.46 -17.48 11.83
CA ASN A 85 32.76 -18.12 11.89
C ASN A 85 33.82 -17.30 12.66
N LYS A 86 33.92 -17.56 13.96
CA LYS A 86 34.88 -16.91 14.89
C LYS A 86 36.35 -17.30 14.68
N THR A 87 36.63 -18.25 13.79
CA THR A 87 37.93 -18.93 13.79
C THR A 87 39.05 -18.11 13.13
N SER A 88 38.74 -17.03 12.40
CA SER A 88 39.75 -16.15 11.80
C SER A 88 39.20 -14.74 11.54
N PRO A 89 39.58 -13.72 12.33
CA PRO A 89 39.12 -12.32 12.16
C PRO A 89 39.41 -11.73 10.78
N GLU A 90 40.43 -12.27 10.10
CA GLU A 90 40.95 -11.79 8.81
C GLU A 90 40.30 -12.48 7.60
N SER A 91 39.46 -13.50 7.81
CA SER A 91 38.79 -14.26 6.73
C SER A 91 37.29 -14.47 6.99
N GLY A 92 36.72 -13.76 7.96
CA GLY A 92 35.29 -13.84 8.27
C GLY A 92 34.42 -13.26 7.15
N THR A 93 33.18 -13.74 7.07
CA THR A 93 32.15 -13.23 6.14
C THR A 93 30.87 -12.96 6.92
N LEU A 94 30.25 -11.80 6.75
CA LEU A 94 28.93 -11.57 7.35
C LEU A 94 27.90 -12.44 6.66
N ASN A 95 27.34 -13.40 7.39
CA ASN A 95 26.34 -14.34 6.87
C ASN A 95 24.91 -13.81 7.01
N TRP A 96 24.68 -12.97 8.00
CA TRP A 96 23.37 -12.40 8.29
C TRP A 96 23.45 -10.91 8.53
N THR A 97 22.40 -10.21 8.12
CA THR A 97 22.22 -8.78 8.38
C THR A 97 20.85 -8.55 9.00
N ALA A 98 20.81 -7.81 10.09
CA ALA A 98 19.62 -7.36 10.80
C ALA A 98 19.43 -5.86 10.56
N ILE A 99 18.29 -5.49 10.00
CA ILE A 99 17.96 -4.11 9.64
C ILE A 99 16.80 -3.68 10.53
N TYR A 100 17.03 -2.72 11.41
CA TYR A 100 16.00 -2.19 12.30
C TYR A 100 15.17 -1.16 11.56
N VAL A 101 13.86 -1.41 11.49
CA VAL A 101 12.91 -0.59 10.73
C VAL A 101 11.77 -0.14 11.64
N THR A 102 11.48 1.15 11.57
CA THR A 102 10.33 1.78 12.22
C THR A 102 9.58 2.67 11.23
N LEU A 103 8.35 3.06 11.59
CA LEU A 103 7.59 4.03 10.82
C LEU A 103 7.98 5.46 11.21
N ASN A 104 7.99 6.35 10.23
CA ASN A 104 8.10 7.78 10.50
C ASN A 104 6.88 8.27 11.29
N THR A 105 7.06 9.31 12.10
CA THR A 105 5.97 9.93 12.86
C THR A 105 4.91 10.47 11.91
N GLY A 106 3.63 10.17 12.17
CA GLY A 106 2.52 10.59 11.31
C GLY A 106 2.30 9.70 10.07
N SER A 107 3.05 8.61 9.93
CA SER A 107 2.81 7.61 8.88
C SER A 107 1.51 6.86 9.11
N SER A 108 0.85 6.48 8.02
CA SER A 108 -0.18 5.46 8.09
C SER A 108 0.45 4.08 8.31
N PRO A 109 -0.29 3.10 8.85
CA PRO A 109 0.21 1.72 8.97
C PRO A 109 0.67 1.16 7.62
N VAL A 110 1.78 0.42 7.64
CA VAL A 110 2.39 -0.18 6.45
C VAL A 110 2.39 -1.69 6.57
N ASP A 111 1.84 -2.38 5.58
CA ASP A 111 1.89 -3.83 5.51
C ASP A 111 3.24 -4.31 4.98
N LEU A 112 3.98 -5.01 5.82
CA LEU A 112 5.31 -5.54 5.50
C LEU A 112 5.28 -6.72 4.53
N SER A 113 4.12 -7.35 4.32
CA SER A 113 3.98 -8.43 3.33
C SER A 113 4.14 -7.93 1.88
N ASN A 114 3.80 -6.66 1.66
CA ASN A 114 3.87 -6.00 0.36
C ASN A 114 5.13 -5.13 0.19
N VAL A 115 6.00 -5.10 1.21
CA VAL A 115 7.29 -4.41 1.16
C VAL A 115 8.28 -5.23 0.35
N THR A 116 9.08 -4.54 -0.47
CA THR A 116 10.22 -5.14 -1.16
C THR A 116 11.52 -4.55 -0.63
N LEU A 117 12.44 -5.41 -0.23
CA LEU A 117 13.79 -5.02 0.18
C LEU A 117 14.72 -5.22 -1.01
N SER A 118 15.38 -4.16 -1.48
CA SER A 118 16.38 -4.25 -2.54
C SER A 118 17.76 -3.97 -1.95
N LEU A 119 18.71 -4.87 -2.19
CA LEU A 119 20.10 -4.73 -1.75
C LEU A 119 21.02 -4.91 -2.95
N GLU A 120 22.05 -4.08 -3.03
CA GLU A 120 23.10 -4.14 -4.04
C GLU A 120 24.43 -4.40 -3.37
N TYR A 121 25.15 -5.39 -3.88
CA TYR A 121 26.50 -5.73 -3.44
C TYR A 121 27.32 -6.18 -4.65
N HIS A 122 28.47 -5.55 -4.89
CA HIS A 122 29.40 -5.89 -5.98
C HIS A 122 28.73 -5.95 -7.37
N GLY A 123 27.81 -5.02 -7.66
CA GLY A 123 27.08 -4.98 -8.93
C GLY A 123 26.01 -6.07 -9.09
N GLN A 124 25.75 -6.88 -8.05
CA GLN A 124 24.58 -7.76 -7.99
C GLN A 124 23.47 -7.09 -7.20
N LEU A 125 22.30 -6.94 -7.82
CA LEU A 125 21.09 -6.44 -7.18
C LEU A 125 20.18 -7.60 -6.81
N ALA A 126 19.89 -7.76 -5.52
CA ALA A 126 18.95 -8.72 -5.00
C ALA A 126 17.67 -8.02 -4.55
N SER A 127 16.52 -8.59 -4.93
CA SER A 127 15.20 -8.14 -4.49
C SER A 127 14.57 -9.22 -3.63
N LEU A 128 14.36 -8.90 -2.36
CA LEU A 128 13.86 -9.79 -1.34
C LEU A 128 12.41 -9.44 -0.99
N LYS A 129 11.58 -10.47 -0.83
CA LYS A 129 10.17 -10.34 -0.45
C LYS A 129 9.87 -11.08 0.83
N TYR A 130 8.81 -10.66 1.51
CA TYR A 130 8.26 -11.44 2.60
C TYR A 130 7.45 -12.60 2.03
N ASN A 131 7.61 -13.80 2.60
CA ASN A 131 6.83 -14.96 2.22
C ASN A 131 6.31 -15.62 3.50
N SER A 132 4.99 -15.55 3.73
CA SER A 132 4.30 -16.11 4.90
C SER A 132 4.04 -17.63 4.80
N THR A 133 4.16 -18.20 3.60
CA THR A 133 3.79 -19.61 3.30
C THR A 133 5.02 -20.52 3.19
N ALA A 134 6.20 -19.94 3.00
CA ALA A 134 7.44 -20.72 3.09
C ALA A 134 7.52 -21.38 4.48
N THR A 135 7.99 -22.61 4.56
CA THR A 135 8.30 -23.29 5.84
C THR A 135 9.37 -22.52 6.66
N ASN A 136 9.96 -21.49 6.04
CA ASN A 136 10.95 -20.54 6.54
C ASN A 136 10.41 -19.08 6.59
N ALA A 137 9.09 -18.91 6.57
CA ALA A 137 8.40 -17.65 6.83
C ALA A 137 8.64 -17.24 8.28
N ILE A 138 9.77 -16.60 8.53
CA ILE A 138 10.17 -16.27 9.89
C ILE A 138 9.40 -15.03 10.28
N PHE A 139 8.40 -15.27 11.10
CA PHE A 139 7.74 -14.27 11.90
C PHE A 139 7.94 -14.65 13.35
N ALA A 140 8.88 -13.99 14.02
CA ALA A 140 9.11 -14.19 15.44
C ALA A 140 8.55 -12.99 16.19
N VAL A 141 7.65 -13.23 17.14
CA VAL A 141 7.20 -12.19 18.09
C VAL A 141 7.98 -12.36 19.35
N ASP A 142 8.75 -11.33 19.71
CA ASP A 142 9.32 -11.27 21.04
C ASP A 142 8.28 -10.73 22.03
N THR A 143 7.77 -11.61 22.90
CA THR A 143 6.81 -11.26 23.95
C THR A 143 7.48 -11.02 25.31
N SER A 144 8.80 -11.16 25.45
CA SER A 144 9.49 -11.11 26.76
C SER A 144 10.89 -10.47 26.75
N GLY A 145 11.35 -9.97 25.60
CA GLY A 145 12.71 -9.48 25.41
C GLY A 145 13.67 -10.60 24.99
N THR A 146 14.64 -10.24 24.15
CA THR A 146 15.58 -11.17 23.53
C THR A 146 17.01 -10.79 23.88
N SER A 147 17.78 -11.73 24.42
CA SER A 147 19.19 -11.51 24.76
C SER A 147 20.10 -11.35 23.53
N ASN A 148 19.67 -11.83 22.35
CA ASN A 148 20.35 -11.63 21.07
C ASN A 148 19.35 -11.82 19.91
N VAL A 149 19.12 -10.79 19.09
CA VAL A 149 18.16 -10.87 17.97
C VAL A 149 18.49 -11.96 16.93
N PHE A 150 19.75 -12.37 16.86
CA PHE A 150 20.18 -13.49 16.01
C PHE A 150 19.97 -14.87 16.67
N SER A 151 19.60 -14.96 17.96
CA SER A 151 19.32 -16.25 18.59
C SER A 151 18.09 -16.94 17.99
N VAL A 152 17.19 -16.17 17.38
CA VAL A 152 16.06 -16.68 16.59
C VAL A 152 16.59 -17.63 15.50
N LEU A 153 17.81 -17.42 14.98
CA LEU A 153 18.44 -18.29 13.97
C LEU A 153 18.67 -19.74 14.43
N THR A 154 18.88 -19.91 15.74
CA THR A 154 19.21 -21.19 16.39
C THR A 154 18.10 -21.72 17.29
N ALA A 155 17.19 -20.85 17.75
CA ALA A 155 16.07 -21.21 18.60
C ALA A 155 14.91 -21.77 17.73
N PRO A 156 14.25 -22.87 18.13
CA PRO A 156 13.07 -23.37 17.43
C PRO A 156 11.95 -22.32 17.43
N VAL A 157 11.59 -21.75 16.29
CA VAL A 157 10.44 -20.83 16.16
C VAL A 157 9.10 -21.58 16.12
N GLY A 158 9.16 -22.91 16.21
CA GLY A 158 8.02 -23.79 16.34
C GLY A 158 8.43 -25.24 16.17
N LYS A 159 7.46 -26.15 16.21
CA LYS A 159 7.63 -27.53 15.74
C LYS A 159 6.81 -27.70 14.47
N ASN A 160 7.35 -28.34 13.44
CA ASN A 160 6.54 -28.74 12.28
C ASN A 160 5.47 -29.76 12.71
N SER A 161 4.52 -30.11 11.82
CA SER A 161 3.48 -31.11 12.09
C SER A 161 4.01 -32.51 12.46
N THR A 162 5.33 -32.73 12.36
CA THR A 162 6.06 -33.94 12.72
C THR A 162 6.82 -33.80 14.06
N GLY A 163 6.66 -32.69 14.78
CA GLY A 163 7.31 -32.44 16.07
C GLY A 163 8.77 -31.98 15.99
N LYS A 164 9.32 -31.76 14.79
CA LYS A 164 10.71 -31.31 14.57
C LYS A 164 10.82 -29.80 14.76
N ALA A 165 11.80 -29.37 15.56
CA ALA A 165 12.15 -27.97 15.73
C ALA A 165 12.39 -27.28 14.38
N ILE A 166 11.68 -26.17 14.14
CA ILE A 166 11.91 -25.30 12.99
C ILE A 166 13.10 -24.41 13.36
N GLU A 167 14.30 -24.86 13.00
CA GLU A 167 15.55 -24.10 13.12
C GLU A 167 15.72 -23.17 11.91
N LEU A 168 15.96 -21.89 12.18
CA LEU A 168 16.06 -20.81 11.20
C LEU A 168 17.33 -20.80 10.35
N LYS A 169 18.27 -21.71 10.62
CA LYS A 169 19.42 -21.98 9.75
C LYS A 169 19.01 -22.33 8.31
N ASN A 170 17.72 -22.61 8.08
CA ASN A 170 17.16 -23.00 6.79
C ASN A 170 16.42 -21.86 6.05
N LEU A 171 16.55 -20.58 6.39
CA LEU A 171 16.28 -19.51 5.40
C LEU A 171 17.38 -19.56 4.33
N THR A 172 17.33 -20.60 3.50
CA THR A 172 18.28 -20.91 2.43
C THR A 172 17.98 -20.14 1.15
N THR A 173 16.93 -19.32 1.15
CA THR A 173 16.42 -18.68 -0.06
C THR A 173 17.06 -17.31 -0.24
N SER A 174 17.73 -17.11 -1.36
CA SER A 174 18.35 -15.85 -1.81
C SER A 174 17.35 -14.73 -2.13
N SER A 175 16.04 -14.97 -2.01
CA SER A 175 14.98 -14.06 -2.45
C SER A 175 14.00 -13.65 -1.36
N ASN A 176 14.19 -14.06 -0.10
CA ASN A 176 13.25 -13.78 0.98
C ASN A 176 13.95 -13.16 2.20
N PHE A 177 13.24 -12.26 2.88
CA PHE A 177 13.65 -11.74 4.19
C PHE A 177 12.71 -12.24 5.28
N ALA A 178 13.22 -12.23 6.50
CA ALA A 178 12.54 -12.63 7.73
C ALA A 178 12.14 -11.38 8.53
N ILE A 179 11.06 -11.47 9.31
CA ILE A 179 10.59 -10.38 10.18
C ILE A 179 10.66 -10.86 11.64
N VAL A 180 11.38 -10.10 12.46
CA VAL A 180 11.41 -10.28 13.91
C VAL A 180 10.79 -9.05 14.54
N VAL A 181 9.76 -9.24 15.34
CA VAL A 181 9.07 -8.17 16.04
C VAL A 181 9.77 -7.94 17.37
N ILE A 182 10.28 -6.74 17.58
CA ILE A 182 10.95 -6.33 18.82
C ILE A 182 9.96 -5.59 19.72
N ARG A 183 9.10 -4.77 19.13
CA ARG A 183 8.09 -4.00 19.86
C ARG A 183 6.82 -3.93 19.04
N ASP A 184 5.71 -4.36 19.62
CA ASP A 184 4.38 -4.20 19.04
C ASP A 184 3.34 -3.93 20.13
N PRO A 185 3.09 -2.66 20.50
CA PRO A 185 2.06 -2.32 21.47
C PRO A 185 0.63 -2.58 20.95
N SER A 186 0.47 -2.73 19.63
CA SER A 186 -0.84 -2.85 18.97
C SER A 186 -1.25 -4.28 18.64
N HIS A 187 -0.33 -5.24 18.78
CA HIS A 187 -0.49 -6.63 18.37
C HIS A 187 -0.96 -6.80 16.91
N SER A 188 -0.53 -5.90 16.03
CA SER A 188 -0.92 -5.86 14.61
C SER A 188 0.07 -6.60 13.70
N LEU A 189 1.27 -6.90 14.20
CA LEU A 189 2.25 -7.71 13.50
C LEU A 189 1.86 -9.18 13.70
N THR A 190 1.41 -9.84 12.63
CA THR A 190 1.14 -11.28 12.61
C THR A 190 1.85 -11.94 11.43
N SER A 191 2.07 -13.26 11.50
CA SER A 191 2.80 -13.98 10.43
C SER A 191 2.10 -13.90 9.06
N SER A 192 0.77 -13.93 9.03
CA SER A 192 0.01 -13.84 7.78
C SER A 192 -0.17 -12.40 7.30
N HIS A 193 -0.30 -11.45 8.23
CA HIS A 193 -0.52 -10.03 7.96
C HIS A 193 0.34 -9.18 8.91
N PRO A 194 1.63 -8.99 8.59
CA PRO A 194 2.54 -8.19 9.41
C PRO A 194 2.31 -6.70 9.12
N VAL A 195 1.37 -6.07 9.83
CA VAL A 195 1.10 -4.64 9.68
C VAL A 195 1.94 -3.87 10.69
N LEU A 196 2.86 -3.03 10.19
CA LEU A 196 3.66 -2.13 11.02
C LEU A 196 2.82 -0.90 11.38
N THR A 197 2.82 -0.51 12.64
CA THR A 197 2.09 0.64 13.20
C THR A 197 3.03 1.60 13.94
N THR A 198 2.58 2.83 14.17
CA THR A 198 3.36 3.84 14.90
C THR A 198 3.71 3.37 16.30
N GLY A 199 5.00 3.45 16.66
CA GLY A 199 5.53 2.99 17.95
C GLY A 199 5.92 1.51 17.97
N SER A 200 5.67 0.77 16.89
CA SER A 200 6.17 -0.58 16.68
C SER A 200 7.56 -0.57 16.04
N GLU A 201 8.34 -1.60 16.34
CA GLU A 201 9.72 -1.77 15.87
C GLU A 201 9.92 -3.22 15.43
N VAL A 202 10.47 -3.38 14.23
CA VAL A 202 10.74 -4.67 13.62
C VAL A 202 12.16 -4.72 13.10
N VAL A 203 12.72 -5.92 13.09
CA VAL A 203 14.00 -6.24 12.49
C VAL A 203 13.75 -7.08 11.25
N LEU A 204 14.24 -6.60 10.11
CA LEU A 204 14.29 -7.36 8.89
C LEU A 204 15.60 -8.16 8.89
N LEU A 205 15.49 -9.48 8.95
CA LEU A 205 16.62 -10.40 8.91
C LEU A 205 16.85 -10.88 7.47
N VAL A 206 18.08 -10.74 7.00
CA VAL A 206 18.51 -11.15 5.66
C VAL A 206 19.66 -12.13 5.77
N ASN A 207 19.56 -13.25 5.06
CA ASN A 207 20.69 -14.19 4.90
C ASN A 207 21.59 -13.72 3.75
N THR A 208 22.54 -12.85 4.05
CA THR A 208 23.49 -12.33 3.07
C THR A 208 24.43 -13.40 2.52
N SER A 209 24.65 -14.49 3.27
CA SER A 209 25.38 -15.67 2.78
C SER A 209 24.66 -16.33 1.60
N ALA A 210 23.34 -16.50 1.69
CA ALA A 210 22.54 -17.12 0.64
C ALA A 210 22.31 -16.18 -0.55
N VAL A 211 22.20 -14.87 -0.30
CA VAL A 211 21.92 -13.86 -1.32
C VAL A 211 23.17 -13.52 -2.14
N PHE A 212 24.32 -13.30 -1.47
CA PHE A 212 25.53 -12.77 -2.09
C PHE A 212 26.78 -13.64 -1.90
N GLY A 213 26.67 -14.79 -1.23
CA GLY A 213 27.84 -15.58 -0.82
C GLY A 213 28.51 -15.05 0.46
N GLY A 214 27.90 -14.07 1.13
CA GLY A 214 28.40 -13.42 2.35
C GLY A 214 29.07 -12.09 2.06
N LEU A 215 28.99 -11.15 3.00
CA LEU A 215 29.61 -9.83 2.81
C LEU A 215 31.07 -9.86 3.29
N GLN A 216 31.97 -9.49 2.38
CA GLN A 216 33.40 -9.37 2.63
C GLN A 216 33.72 -8.06 3.35
N GLN A 217 34.90 -7.99 3.95
CA GLN A 217 35.39 -6.85 4.73
C GLN A 217 35.69 -5.64 3.83
N GLY A 218 35.44 -4.44 4.34
CA GLY A 218 35.72 -3.17 3.66
C GLY A 218 34.87 -2.93 2.40
N GLN A 219 33.74 -3.61 2.24
CA GLN A 219 32.88 -3.50 1.06
C GLN A 219 31.62 -2.69 1.35
N SER A 220 31.20 -1.89 0.37
CA SER A 220 29.98 -1.10 0.46
C SER A 220 28.76 -1.93 0.06
N VAL A 221 27.70 -1.83 0.85
CA VAL A 221 26.37 -2.34 0.53
C VAL A 221 25.41 -1.17 0.47
N THR A 222 24.64 -1.09 -0.60
CA THR A 222 23.59 -0.10 -0.79
C THR A 222 22.26 -0.79 -0.97
N GLY A 223 21.16 -0.10 -0.71
CA GLY A 223 19.85 -0.67 -0.88
C GLY A 223 18.74 0.22 -0.36
N GLN A 224 17.54 -0.32 -0.39
CA GLN A 224 16.36 0.36 0.13
C GLN A 224 15.24 -0.61 0.49
N VAL A 225 14.46 -0.23 1.48
CA VAL A 225 13.20 -0.86 1.87
C VAL A 225 12.08 -0.05 1.25
N THR A 226 11.39 -0.60 0.26
CA THR A 226 10.32 0.10 -0.46
C THR A 226 8.94 -0.38 0.01
N PRO A 227 8.14 0.48 0.68
CA PRO A 227 6.76 0.17 1.02
C PRO A 227 5.82 0.26 -0.19
N SER A 228 4.61 -0.27 -0.04
CA SER A 228 3.56 -0.18 -1.07
C SER A 228 3.06 1.25 -1.31
N VAL A 229 3.12 2.10 -0.28
CA VAL A 229 2.85 3.53 -0.31
C VAL A 229 3.84 4.24 0.60
N GLY A 230 4.18 5.48 0.26
CA GLY A 230 5.12 6.28 1.05
C GLY A 230 6.54 6.32 0.49
N SER A 231 7.43 6.86 1.31
CA SER A 231 8.86 7.00 1.02
C SER A 231 9.65 5.72 1.39
N PRO A 232 10.63 5.31 0.56
CA PRO A 232 11.49 4.18 0.88
C PRO A 232 12.50 4.53 1.96
N GLY A 233 12.83 3.56 2.82
CA GLY A 233 13.94 3.66 3.75
C GLY A 233 15.25 3.31 3.03
N ILE A 234 16.28 4.15 3.13
CA ILE A 234 17.56 3.94 2.44
C ILE A 234 18.53 3.16 3.33
N ILE A 235 19.16 2.14 2.76
CA ILE A 235 20.21 1.33 3.36
C ILE A 235 21.52 1.70 2.72
N GLN A 236 22.49 2.13 3.51
CA GLN A 236 23.84 2.32 3.03
C GLN A 236 24.83 2.12 4.16
N PHE A 237 25.67 1.12 4.03
CA PHE A 237 26.73 0.85 5.00
C PHE A 237 27.97 0.31 4.31
N THR A 238 29.10 0.40 4.99
CA THR A 238 30.35 -0.24 4.57
C THR A 238 30.78 -1.19 5.67
N THR A 239 31.05 -2.44 5.31
CA THR A 239 31.51 -3.43 6.28
C THR A 239 32.89 -3.05 6.83
N PRO A 240 33.19 -3.30 8.11
CA PRO A 240 34.50 -2.99 8.68
C PRO A 240 35.62 -3.81 8.02
N SER A 241 36.86 -3.34 8.16
CA SER A 241 38.05 -3.96 7.55
C SER A 241 38.52 -5.23 8.26
N ALA A 242 37.92 -5.60 9.40
CA ALA A 242 38.18 -6.82 10.14
C ALA A 242 36.94 -7.19 10.96
N TYR A 243 36.64 -8.49 11.10
CA TYR A 243 35.50 -8.98 11.87
C TYR A 243 35.98 -9.54 13.21
N THR A 244 35.93 -8.70 14.24
CA THR A 244 36.46 -9.03 15.58
C THR A 244 35.41 -9.59 16.53
N GLU A 245 34.13 -9.31 16.26
CA GLU A 245 33.00 -9.72 17.11
C GLU A 245 32.00 -10.57 16.32
N THR A 246 31.15 -11.30 17.05
CA THR A 246 30.10 -12.13 16.42
C THR A 246 29.02 -11.27 15.80
N VAL A 247 28.70 -10.16 16.44
CA VAL A 247 27.71 -9.17 15.99
C VAL A 247 28.44 -7.84 15.91
N MET A 248 28.29 -7.14 14.80
CA MET A 248 28.92 -5.84 14.56
C MET A 248 27.88 -4.85 14.09
N GLU A 249 27.99 -3.62 14.55
CA GLU A 249 27.22 -2.49 14.04
C GLU A 249 27.81 -2.04 12.70
N LEU A 250 26.94 -1.82 11.73
CA LEU A 250 27.29 -1.43 10.36
C LEU A 250 26.80 -0.01 10.02
N GLN A 251 25.69 0.41 10.63
CA GLN A 251 25.08 1.73 10.50
C GLN A 251 24.34 2.11 11.78
#